data_AF-A0A8H5VYY7-F1
#
_entry.id   AF-A0A8H5VYY7-F1
#
_cell.length_a   1.000
_cell.length_b   1.000
_cell.length_c   1.000
_cell.angle_alpha   90.00
_cell.angle_beta   90.00
_cell.angle_gamma   90.00
#
_symmetry.space_group_name_H-M   'P 1'
#
loop_
_entity.id
_entity.type
_entity.pdbx_description
1 polymer ?
#
loop_
_entity_poly.entity_id
_entity_poly.type
_entity_poly.pdbx_seq_one_letter_code
_entity_poly.pdbx_strand_id
1 'polypeptide(L)'
;MLGAAQLTALKEWLRSESGSKVVVSSVPFTRNLRGPDSADSWAGFLWERDSILDMMKQGGGAIILSGDRHENAATMFPAKAKGDKRLPSSRLRR
;
A
#
# COMPACT_ATOMS: atom_id res chain seq x y z
N MET A 1 -3.48 3.82 9.32
CA MET A 1 -2.89 5.10 8.89
C MET A 1 -3.98 6.08 8.50
N LEU A 2 -4.75 5.83 7.44
CA LEU A 2 -5.66 6.82 6.85
C LEU A 2 -6.97 7.02 7.64
N GLY A 3 -7.34 6.07 8.49
CA GLY A 3 -8.66 6.01 9.09
C GLY A 3 -9.74 5.60 8.07
N ALA A 4 -10.96 5.33 8.57
CA ALA A 4 -12.00 4.67 7.77
C ALA A 4 -12.46 5.47 6.55
N ALA A 5 -12.70 6.78 6.71
CA ALA A 5 -13.23 7.63 5.64
C ALA A 5 -12.26 7.76 4.47
N GLN A 6 -11.00 8.14 4.76
CA GLN A 6 -9.98 8.32 3.73
C GLN A 6 -9.58 6.99 3.07
N LEU A 7 -9.53 5.89 3.83
CA LEU A 7 -9.27 4.56 3.27
C LEU A 7 -10.36 4.12 2.28
N THR A 8 -11.63 4.37 2.60
CA THR A 8 -12.76 4.07 1.72
C THR A 8 -12.67 4.88 0.43
N ALA A 9 -12.48 6.20 0.55
CA ALA A 9 -12.36 7.09 -0.61
C ALA A 9 -11.20 6.68 -1.53
N LEU A 10 -10.03 6.35 -0.95
CA LEU A 10 -8.89 5.86 -1.71
C LEU A 10 -9.21 4.55 -2.47
N LYS A 11 -9.87 3.61 -1.80
CA LYS A 11 -10.24 2.32 -2.41
C LYS A 11 -11.26 2.46 -3.53
N GLU A 12 -12.21 3.38 -3.39
CA GLU A 12 -13.19 3.68 -4.43
C GLU A 12 -12.52 4.32 -5.65
N TRP A 13 -11.66 5.33 -5.45
CA TRP A 13 -10.90 5.95 -6.53
C TRP A 13 -9.94 5.00 -7.26
N LEU A 14 -9.31 4.07 -6.52
CA LEU A 14 -8.49 3.03 -7.12
C LEU A 14 -9.30 2.09 -8.04
N ARG A 15 -10.62 1.95 -7.83
CA ARG A 15 -11.51 1.13 -8.67
C ARG A 15 -12.11 1.90 -9.85
N SER A 16 -12.43 3.17 -9.67
CA SER A 16 -13.25 3.93 -10.64
C SER A 16 -12.48 4.31 -11.90
N GLU A 17 -11.24 4.77 -11.77
CA GLU A 17 -10.52 5.38 -12.89
C GLU A 17 -9.65 4.37 -13.65
N SER A 18 -9.76 4.35 -14.98
CA SER A 18 -8.76 3.72 -15.85
C SER A 18 -7.58 4.67 -16.10
N GLY A 19 -6.36 4.16 -16.13
CA GLY A 19 -5.15 4.92 -16.49
C GLY A 19 -4.06 4.90 -15.40
N SER A 20 -2.97 5.63 -15.66
CA SER A 20 -1.83 5.71 -14.74
C SER A 20 -2.19 6.43 -13.45
N LYS A 21 -2.16 5.71 -12.33
CA LYS A 21 -2.45 6.26 -11.00
C LYS A 21 -1.17 6.60 -10.25
N VAL A 22 -1.17 7.74 -9.57
CA VAL A 22 -0.10 8.16 -8.66
C VAL A 22 -0.69 8.38 -7.27
N VAL A 23 -0.16 7.71 -6.26
CA VAL A 23 -0.52 7.92 -4.85
C VAL A 23 0.64 8.61 -4.15
N VAL A 24 0.35 9.72 -3.46
CA VAL A 24 1.35 10.51 -2.74
C VAL A 24 1.12 10.35 -1.24
N SER A 25 2.18 10.04 -0.50
CA SER A 25 2.19 9.89 0.95
C SER A 25 3.26 10.79 1.56
N SER A 26 2.99 11.44 2.68
CA SER A 26 4.00 12.23 3.40
C SER A 26 5.14 11.36 3.94
N VAL A 27 4.80 10.18 4.47
CA VAL A 27 5.74 9.24 5.09
C VAL A 27 6.03 8.03 4.17
N PRO A 28 7.16 7.33 4.37
CA PRO A 28 7.60 6.25 3.49
C PRO A 28 6.59 5.10 3.36
N PHE A 29 6.39 4.64 2.13
CA PHE A 29 5.44 3.56 1.84
C PHE A 29 6.06 2.14 1.83
N THR A 30 7.39 2.02 1.83
CA THR A 30 8.07 0.71 1.78
C THR A 30 8.27 0.11 3.17
N ARG A 31 8.39 -1.22 3.25
CA ARG A 31 8.69 -1.94 4.51
C ARG A 31 10.19 -2.00 4.83
N ASN A 32 11.04 -1.47 3.95
CA ASN A 32 12.48 -1.70 4.01
C ASN A 32 13.19 -0.79 5.01
N LEU A 33 12.46 0.17 5.57
CA LEU A 33 12.91 1.02 6.66
C LEU A 33 12.91 0.24 7.97
N ARG A 34 14.11 0.02 8.51
CA ARG A 34 14.35 -0.60 9.80
C ARG A 34 14.78 0.50 10.77
N GLY A 35 14.11 0.60 11.92
CA GLY A 35 14.41 1.61 12.93
C GLY A 35 13.20 1.93 13.82
N PRO A 36 13.41 2.70 14.89
CA PRO A 36 12.34 3.11 15.80
C PRO A 36 11.22 3.88 15.09
N ASP A 37 11.56 4.69 14.07
CA ASP A 37 10.61 5.52 13.31
C ASP A 37 9.72 4.72 12.34
N SER A 38 9.89 3.40 12.27
CA SER A 38 9.08 2.54 11.41
C SER A 38 7.60 2.53 11.80
N ALA A 39 7.30 2.78 13.08
CA ALA A 39 5.94 2.89 13.60
C ALA A 39 5.16 4.10 13.02
N ASP A 40 5.88 5.18 12.68
CA ASP A 40 5.30 6.42 12.12
C ASP A 40 5.20 6.39 10.58
N SER A 41 5.64 5.29 9.97
CA SER A 41 5.58 5.05 8.53
C SER A 41 4.55 3.97 8.17
N TRP A 42 4.38 3.70 6.88
CA TRP A 42 3.54 2.59 6.44
C TRP A 42 4.07 1.20 6.85
N ALA A 43 5.33 1.10 7.31
CA ALA A 43 5.86 -0.13 7.89
C ALA A 43 5.14 -0.54 9.18
N GLY A 44 4.56 0.40 9.93
CA GLY A 44 3.71 0.14 11.09
C GLY A 44 2.27 -0.30 10.77
N PHE A 45 1.81 -0.11 9.51
CA PHE A 45 0.42 -0.32 9.10
C PHE A 45 0.27 -1.38 8.01
N LEU A 46 0.94 -2.53 8.18
CA LEU A 46 1.09 -3.55 7.15
C LEU A 46 -0.24 -4.05 6.55
N TRP A 47 -1.26 -4.26 7.37
CA TRP A 47 -2.56 -4.77 6.91
C TRP A 47 -3.29 -3.76 6.00
N GLU A 48 -3.35 -2.50 6.42
CA GLU A 48 -3.98 -1.44 5.63
C GLU A 48 -3.20 -1.22 4.33
N ARG A 49 -1.87 -1.15 4.45
CA ARG A 49 -0.92 -1.03 3.34
C ARG A 49 -1.09 -2.14 2.30
N ASP A 50 -1.12 -3.40 2.73
CA ASP A 50 -1.27 -4.54 1.84
C ASP A 50 -2.63 -4.52 1.14
N SER A 51 -3.69 -4.08 1.83
CA SER A 51 -5.01 -3.91 1.22
C SER A 51 -5.01 -2.85 0.11
N ILE A 52 -4.24 -1.77 0.26
CA ILE A 52 -4.09 -0.72 -0.76
C ILE A 52 -3.24 -1.23 -1.93
N LEU A 53 -2.12 -1.91 -1.66
CA LEU A 53 -1.26 -2.49 -2.70
C LEU A 53 -2.01 -3.52 -3.56
N ASP A 54 -2.86 -4.35 -2.94
CA ASP A 54 -3.67 -5.33 -3.67
C ASP A 54 -4.67 -4.65 -4.61
N MET A 55 -5.25 -3.54 -4.19
CA MET A 55 -6.16 -2.74 -5.02
C MET A 55 -5.41 -2.10 -6.21
N MET A 56 -4.24 -1.52 -5.97
CA MET A 56 -3.39 -0.96 -7.03
C MET A 56 -3.01 -2.04 -8.06
N LYS A 57 -2.64 -3.24 -7.62
CA LYS A 57 -2.31 -4.37 -8.52
C LYS A 57 -3.51 -4.79 -9.37
N GLN A 58 -4.72 -4.77 -8.81
CA GLN A 58 -5.95 -5.09 -9.55
C GLN A 58 -6.29 -4.01 -10.59
N GLY A 59 -5.99 -2.74 -10.29
CA GLY A 59 -6.25 -1.59 -11.17
C GLY A 59 -5.21 -1.33 -12.26
N GLY A 60 -4.32 -2.30 -12.58
CA GLY A 60 -3.28 -2.14 -13.60
C GLY A 60 -1.96 -1.55 -13.10
N GLY A 61 -1.80 -1.38 -11.78
CA GLY A 61 -0.62 -0.82 -11.14
C GLY A 61 -0.79 0.64 -10.72
N ALA A 62 0.16 1.14 -9.92
CA ALA A 62 0.22 2.53 -9.51
C ALA A 62 1.68 2.92 -9.19
N ILE A 63 1.99 4.20 -9.35
CA ILE A 63 3.22 4.80 -8.85
C ILE A 63 2.93 5.34 -7.45
N ILE A 64 3.86 5.12 -6.52
CA ILE A 64 3.78 5.70 -5.17
C ILE A 64 4.95 6.66 -4.99
N LEU A 65 4.64 7.89 -4.59
CA LEU A 65 5.63 8.90 -4.19
C LEU A 65 5.53 9.10 -2.68
N SER A 66 6.66 9.00 -1.98
CA SER A 66 6.70 9.20 -0.54
C SER A 66 7.98 9.91 -0.09
N GLY A 67 7.89 10.70 0.99
CA GLY A 67 8.98 11.54 1.50
C GLY A 67 9.36 11.27 2.97
N ASP A 68 9.61 12.34 3.73
CA ASP A 68 9.99 12.39 5.16
C ASP A 68 11.43 11.98 5.51
N ARG A 69 11.97 10.94 4.89
CA ARG A 69 13.28 10.38 5.30
C ARG A 69 14.54 11.15 4.88
N HIS A 70 14.40 12.26 4.14
CA HIS A 70 15.53 13.03 3.59
C HIS A 70 16.56 12.15 2.81
N GLU A 71 16.08 11.05 2.22
CA GLU A 71 16.86 10.06 1.48
C GLU A 71 16.11 9.72 0.19
N ASN A 72 16.82 9.20 -0.82
CA ASN A 72 16.21 8.71 -2.06
C ASN A 72 16.24 7.17 -2.11
N ALA A 73 15.13 6.58 -2.56
CA ALA A 73 15.05 5.15 -2.84
C ALA A 73 13.95 4.88 -3.86
N ALA A 74 14.17 3.90 -4.74
CA ALA A 74 13.16 3.37 -5.64
C ALA A 74 12.95 1.89 -5.34
N THR A 75 11.70 1.43 -5.32
CA THR A 75 11.37 0.02 -5.07
C THR A 75 10.27 -0.41 -6.03
N MET A 76 10.49 -1.54 -6.70
CA MET A 76 9.47 -2.18 -7.51
C MET A 76 8.71 -3.19 -6.64
N PHE A 77 7.39 -3.06 -6.57
CA PHE A 77 6.56 -4.07 -5.94
C PHE A 77 6.33 -5.23 -6.91
N PRO A 78 6.51 -6.49 -6.48
CA PRO A 78 6.30 -7.63 -7.36
C PRO A 78 4.84 -7.70 -7.82
N ALA A 79 4.66 -8.00 -9.11
CA ALA A 79 3.35 -8.39 -9.63
C ALA A 79 2.83 -9.63 -8.89
N LYS A 80 1.50 -9.82 -8.82
CA LYS A 80 0.97 -11.08 -8.29
C LYS A 80 1.45 -12.21 -9.21
N ALA A 81 2.18 -13.18 -8.65
CA ALA A 81 2.52 -14.39 -9.38
C ALA A 81 1.23 -15.14 -9.76
N LYS A 82 1.20 -15.76 -10.95
CA LYS A 82 0.10 -16.67 -11.32
C LYS A 82 0.03 -17.79 -10.26
N GLY A 83 -0.97 -17.75 -9.39
CA GLY A 83 -1.17 -18.75 -8.32
C GLY A 83 -1.15 -18.22 -6.89
N ASP A 84 -0.94 -16.92 -6.67
CA ASP A 84 -1.04 -16.30 -5.34
C ASP A 84 -2.51 -16.30 -4.85
N LYS A 85 -2.93 -17.41 -4.26
CA LYS A 85 -4.27 -17.58 -3.69
C LYS A 85 -4.39 -16.63 -2.50
N ARG A 86 -5.39 -15.75 -2.56
CA ARG A 86 -5.86 -14.94 -1.42
C ARG A 86 -5.98 -15.85 -0.21
N LEU A 87 -5.23 -15.58 0.87
CA LEU A 87 -5.43 -16.29 2.13
C LEU A 87 -6.91 -16.14 2.50
N PRO A 88 -7.65 -17.25 2.68
CA PRO A 88 -9.08 -17.17 2.92
C PRO A 88 -9.34 -16.43 4.25
N SER A 89 -10.32 -15.54 4.22
CA SER A 89 -10.84 -14.78 5.36
C SER A 89 -11.41 -15.67 6.49
N SER A 90 -11.34 -17.00 6.36
CA SER A 90 -11.72 -17.95 7.42
C SER A 90 -10.65 -18.15 8.50
N ARG A 91 -9.46 -17.53 8.38
CA ARG A 91 -8.51 -17.37 9.50
C ARG A 91 -8.75 -16.10 10.34
N LEU A 92 -9.89 -15.43 10.17
CA LEU A 92 -10.41 -14.50 11.17
C LEU A 92 -10.95 -15.28 12.39
N ARG A 93 -10.07 -15.63 13.32
CA ARG A 93 -10.35 -15.81 14.76
C ARG A 93 -9.08 -16.28 15.46
N ARG A 94 -8.36 -15.34 16.06
CA ARG A 94 -7.98 -15.27 17.48
C ARG A 94 -6.97 -14.15 17.66
#